data_AF-A0A2E4LJY7-F1
#
_entry.id   AF-A0A2E4LJY7-F1
#
_cell.length_a   1.000
_cell.length_b   1.000
_cell.length_c   1.000
_cell.angle_alpha   90.00
_cell.angle_beta   90.00
_cell.angle_gamma   90.00
#
_symmetry.space_group_name_H-M   'P 1'
#
loop_
_entity.id
_entity.type
_entity.pdbx_description
1 polymer ?
#
loop_
_entity_poly.entity_id
_entity_poly.type
_entity_poly.pdbx_seq_one_letter_code
_entity_poly.pdbx_strand_id
1 'polypeptide(L)'
;MMKYKIKKDQVQDILAIVLCIASKDGIISQTELTTLKKEFSNIFTLKLTDKQNNQALEDFFSSNDQIEDYLEKIEDHELRIPILRLSLISAASDGFDIKENIGYQKALMIWNLSNEEDVLKREDSSDSE
;
A
#
# COMPACT_ATOMS: atom_id res chain seq x y z
N MET A 1 -8.75 -10.12 12.96
CA MET A 1 -8.26 -9.64 11.66
C MET A 1 -7.39 -10.72 11.03
N MET A 2 -7.84 -11.30 9.91
CA MET A 2 -7.09 -12.30 9.16
C MET A 2 -5.95 -11.60 8.41
N LYS A 3 -4.74 -12.16 8.45
CA LYS A 3 -3.58 -11.59 7.74
C LYS A 3 -3.45 -12.20 6.35
N TYR A 4 -3.08 -11.38 5.38
CA TYR A 4 -2.87 -11.82 4.00
C TYR A 4 -1.49 -12.44 3.84
N LYS A 5 -1.44 -13.62 3.22
CA LYS A 5 -0.19 -14.31 2.93
C LYS A 5 0.46 -13.70 1.70
N ILE A 6 1.73 -13.31 1.84
CA ILE A 6 2.53 -12.78 0.73
C ILE A 6 3.86 -13.50 0.63
N LYS A 7 4.42 -13.53 -0.58
CA LYS A 7 5.78 -14.02 -0.83
C LYS A 7 6.80 -12.93 -0.56
N LYS A 8 8.07 -13.32 -0.37
CA LYS A 8 9.16 -12.38 -0.06
C LYS A 8 9.50 -11.43 -1.21
N ASP A 9 9.41 -11.92 -2.45
CA ASP A 9 9.62 -11.14 -3.67
C ASP A 9 8.56 -10.06 -3.87
N GLN A 10 7.32 -10.30 -3.46
CA GLN A 10 6.22 -9.33 -3.53
C GLN A 10 6.36 -8.16 -2.55
N VAL A 11 7.17 -8.30 -1.50
CA VAL A 11 7.30 -7.25 -0.46
C VAL A 11 7.73 -5.92 -1.08
N GLN A 12 8.70 -5.95 -1.99
CA GLN A 12 9.23 -4.72 -2.57
C GLN A 12 8.20 -4.00 -3.43
N ASP A 13 7.46 -4.74 -4.26
CA ASP A 13 6.43 -4.15 -5.14
C ASP A 13 5.27 -3.58 -4.31
N ILE A 14 4.87 -4.26 -3.24
CA ILE A 14 3.86 -3.76 -2.29
C ILE A 14 4.32 -2.44 -1.66
N LEU A 15 5.56 -2.40 -1.18
CA LEU A 15 6.13 -1.21 -0.56
C LEU A 15 6.22 -0.05 -1.56
N ALA A 16 6.67 -0.32 -2.79
CA ALA A 16 6.76 0.68 -3.84
C ALA A 16 5.39 1.31 -4.15
N ILE A 17 4.33 0.50 -4.26
CA ILE A 17 2.96 1.01 -4.47
C ILE A 17 2.53 1.91 -3.31
N VAL A 18 2.77 1.47 -2.07
CA VAL A 18 2.43 2.26 -0.88
C VAL A 18 3.18 3.59 -0.88
N LEU A 19 4.47 3.59 -1.21
CA LEU A 19 5.30 4.79 -1.27
C LEU A 19 4.87 5.72 -2.41
N CYS A 20 4.53 5.21 -3.60
CA CYS A 20 3.96 6.02 -4.70
C CYS A 20 2.70 6.77 -4.27
N ILE A 21 1.84 6.12 -3.48
CA ILE A 21 0.57 6.68 -3.05
C ILE A 21 0.76 7.59 -1.82
N ALA A 22 1.64 7.25 -0.89
CA ALA A 22 1.90 8.04 0.30
C ALA A 22 2.80 9.26 0.04
N SER A 23 3.67 9.21 -0.98
CA SER A 23 4.57 10.33 -1.28
C SER A 23 3.79 11.54 -1.77
N LYS A 24 3.66 12.55 -0.91
CA LYS A 24 3.11 13.84 -1.28
C LYS A 24 4.23 14.73 -1.81
N ASP A 25 4.12 15.17 -3.07
CA ASP A 25 5.14 16.03 -3.71
C ASP A 25 6.56 15.43 -3.66
N GLY A 26 6.67 14.10 -3.64
CA GLY A 26 7.94 13.37 -3.52
C GLY A 26 8.52 13.36 -2.10
N ILE A 27 7.75 13.77 -1.08
CA ILE A 27 8.16 13.76 0.32
C ILE A 27 7.40 12.65 1.04
N ILE A 28 8.14 11.90 1.87
CA ILE A 28 7.59 10.89 2.78
C ILE A 28 8.12 11.20 4.17
N SER A 29 7.22 11.31 5.14
CA SER A 29 7.58 11.64 6.51
C SER A 29 8.02 10.39 7.29
N GLN A 30 8.72 10.63 8.39
CA GLN A 30 9.08 9.55 9.32
C GLN A 30 7.85 8.93 9.99
N THR A 31 6.79 9.71 10.21
CA THR A 31 5.51 9.23 10.75
C THR A 31 4.86 8.24 9.79
N GLU A 32 4.83 8.57 8.50
CA GLU A 32 4.28 7.72 7.45
C GLU A 32 5.05 6.40 7.35
N LEU A 33 6.38 6.45 7.36
CA LEU A 33 7.23 5.24 7.33
C LEU A 33 7.06 4.35 8.56
N THR A 34 6.89 4.96 9.73
CA THR A 34 6.66 4.23 10.99
C THR A 34 5.30 3.56 10.97
N THR A 35 4.28 4.28 10.51
CA THR A 35 2.91 3.78 10.35
C THR A 35 2.88 2.63 9.34
N LEU A 36 3.51 2.81 8.18
CA LEU A 36 3.64 1.79 7.15
C LEU A 36 4.21 0.49 7.73
N LYS A 37 5.38 0.55 8.39
CA LYS A 37 6.02 -0.64 8.96
C LYS A 37 5.11 -1.39 9.94
N LYS A 38 4.45 -0.63 10.82
CA LYS A 38 3.53 -1.17 11.84
C LYS A 38 2.34 -1.84 11.16
N GLU A 39 1.66 -1.13 10.28
CA GLU A 39 0.41 -1.59 9.68
C GLU A 39 0.62 -2.68 8.63
N PHE A 40 1.76 -2.68 7.94
CA PHE A 40 2.16 -3.81 7.09
C PHE A 40 2.18 -5.11 7.89
N SER A 41 2.75 -5.09 9.10
CA SER A 41 2.82 -6.27 9.96
C SER A 41 1.46 -6.68 10.55
N ASN A 42 0.46 -5.78 10.51
CA ASN A 42 -0.93 -6.06 10.92
C ASN A 42 -1.73 -6.67 9.78
N ILE A 43 -1.50 -6.21 8.54
CA ILE A 43 -2.21 -6.63 7.34
C ILE A 43 -1.63 -7.92 6.75
N PHE A 44 -0.30 -8.08 6.74
CA PHE A 44 0.38 -9.20 6.08
C PHE A 44 1.04 -10.17 7.07
N THR A 45 1.22 -11.43 6.64
CA THR A 45 1.85 -12.47 7.48
C THR A 45 3.35 -12.24 7.69
N LEU A 46 4.00 -11.45 6.83
CA LEU A 46 5.41 -11.10 6.95
C LEU A 46 5.59 -9.83 7.79
N LYS A 47 6.75 -9.74 8.46
CA LYS A 47 7.16 -8.55 9.21
C LYS A 47 8.26 -7.83 8.47
N LEU A 48 8.21 -6.50 8.50
CA LEU A 48 9.27 -5.64 7.99
C LEU A 48 10.29 -5.35 9.07
N THR A 49 11.56 -5.54 8.74
CA THR A 49 12.68 -4.99 9.51
C THR A 49 12.88 -3.51 9.15
N ASP A 50 13.51 -2.74 10.03
CA ASP A 50 13.89 -1.35 9.73
C ASP A 50 14.78 -1.27 8.49
N LYS A 51 15.69 -2.24 8.33
CA LYS A 51 16.54 -2.33 7.15
C LYS A 51 15.73 -2.47 5.86
N GLN A 52 14.72 -3.34 5.83
CA GLN A 52 13.86 -3.51 4.64
C GLN A 52 13.03 -2.26 4.36
N ASN A 53 12.50 -1.64 5.42
CA ASN A 53 11.71 -0.41 5.27
C ASN A 53 12.55 0.74 4.67
N ASN A 54 13.78 0.93 5.18
CA ASN A 54 14.69 1.96 4.69
C ASN A 54 15.21 1.64 3.29
N GLN A 55 15.50 0.37 3.00
CA GLN A 55 15.92 -0.04 1.66
C GLN A 55 14.82 0.21 0.64
N ALA A 56 13.56 -0.10 0.97
CA ALA A 56 12.44 0.17 0.07
C ALA A 56 12.29 1.66 -0.25
N LEU A 57 12.55 2.54 0.73
CA LEU A 57 12.56 3.98 0.52
C LEU A 57 13.70 4.43 -0.42
N GLU A 58 14.91 3.91 -0.19
CA GLU A 58 16.08 4.21 -1.02
C GLU A 58 15.89 3.72 -2.47
N ASP A 59 15.39 2.50 -2.63
CA ASP A 59 15.09 1.90 -3.92
C ASP A 59 14.01 2.69 -4.66
N PHE A 60 12.97 3.13 -3.94
CA PHE A 60 11.90 3.96 -4.50
C PHE A 60 12.44 5.28 -5.06
N PHE A 61 13.25 6.02 -4.29
CA PHE A 61 13.83 7.29 -4.76
C PHE A 61 14.90 7.12 -5.84
N SER A 62 15.49 5.93 -5.96
CA SER A 62 16.49 5.60 -6.99
C SER A 62 15.88 5.01 -8.26
N SER A 63 14.60 4.66 -8.23
CA SER A 63 13.88 4.04 -9.33
C SER A 63 13.40 5.07 -10.36
N ASN A 64 13.28 4.65 -11.62
CA ASN A 64 12.56 5.40 -12.66
C ASN A 64 11.16 4.82 -12.94
N ASP A 65 10.82 3.69 -12.30
CA ASP A 65 9.53 3.02 -12.46
C ASP A 65 8.41 3.94 -11.94
N GLN A 66 7.26 3.85 -12.60
CA GLN A 66 6.04 4.52 -12.21
C GLN A 66 5.12 3.56 -11.44
N ILE A 67 4.06 4.11 -10.84
CA ILE A 67 3.11 3.29 -10.08
C ILE A 67 2.54 2.15 -10.94
N GLU A 68 2.29 2.41 -12.22
CA GLU A 68 1.80 1.43 -13.20
C GLU A 68 2.69 0.18 -13.27
N ASP A 69 4.01 0.35 -13.31
CA ASP A 69 4.98 -0.75 -13.41
C ASP A 69 4.93 -1.67 -12.17
N TYR A 70 4.63 -1.11 -11.00
CA TYR A 70 4.48 -1.89 -9.77
C TYR A 70 3.11 -2.56 -9.67
N LEU A 71 2.04 -1.88 -10.11
CA LEU A 71 0.67 -2.42 -10.08
C LEU A 71 0.53 -3.66 -10.97
N GLU A 72 1.24 -3.70 -12.11
CA GLU A 72 1.25 -4.85 -13.03
C GLU A 72 1.87 -6.11 -12.42
N LYS A 73 2.79 -5.97 -11.46
CA LYS A 73 3.43 -7.12 -10.78
C LYS A 73 2.52 -7.80 -9.75
N ILE A 74 1.42 -7.17 -9.37
CA ILE A 74 0.45 -7.73 -8.42
C ILE A 74 -0.62 -8.52 -9.17
N GLU A 75 -0.25 -9.76 -9.51
CA GLU A 75 -1.14 -10.73 -10.17
C GLU A 75 -2.26 -11.24 -9.24
N ASP A 76 -2.05 -11.21 -7.92
CA ASP A 76 -3.03 -11.68 -6.95
C ASP A 76 -4.07 -10.59 -6.64
N HIS A 77 -5.30 -10.83 -7.11
CA HIS A 77 -6.41 -9.90 -6.93
C HIS A 77 -6.82 -9.73 -5.46
N GLU A 78 -6.57 -10.72 -4.60
CA GLU A 78 -6.90 -10.64 -3.18
C GLU A 78 -5.99 -9.66 -2.42
N LEU A 79 -4.78 -9.40 -2.94
CA LEU A 79 -3.81 -8.49 -2.32
C LEU A 79 -4.07 -7.02 -2.63
N ARG A 80 -4.77 -6.71 -3.71
CA ARG A 80 -4.96 -5.33 -4.21
C ARG A 80 -5.63 -4.42 -3.17
N ILE A 81 -6.74 -4.87 -2.57
CA ILE A 81 -7.46 -4.11 -1.55
C ILE A 81 -6.61 -3.92 -0.28
N PRO A 82 -5.97 -4.96 0.29
CA PRO A 82 -5.00 -4.80 1.39
C PRO A 82 -3.88 -3.80 1.12
N ILE A 83 -3.32 -3.77 -0.09
CA ILE A 83 -2.27 -2.83 -0.48
C ILE A 83 -2.79 -1.40 -0.51
N LEU A 84 -3.95 -1.17 -1.14
CA LEU A 84 -4.59 0.16 -1.13
C LEU A 84 -4.90 0.61 0.29
N ARG A 85 -5.43 -0.27 1.13
CA ARG A 85 -5.71 0.03 2.53
C ARG A 85 -4.45 0.43 3.30
N LEU A 86 -3.35 -0.30 3.12
CA LEU A 86 -2.08 0.07 3.74
C LEU A 86 -1.62 1.46 3.28
N SER A 87 -1.81 1.77 2.00
CA SER A 87 -1.49 3.07 1.41
C SER A 87 -2.31 4.20 2.05
N LEU A 88 -3.63 3.99 2.17
CA LEU A 88 -4.55 4.93 2.80
C LEU A 88 -4.16 5.23 4.25
N ILE A 89 -3.91 4.19 5.06
CA ILE A 89 -3.55 4.35 6.47
C ILE A 89 -2.19 5.06 6.61
N SER A 90 -1.23 4.73 5.76
CA SER A 90 0.11 5.32 5.82
C SER A 90 0.06 6.81 5.50
N ALA A 91 -0.58 7.20 4.39
CA ALA A 91 -0.64 8.60 3.98
C ALA A 91 -1.53 9.45 4.91
N ALA A 92 -2.63 8.89 5.42
CA ALA A 92 -3.52 9.60 6.33
C ALA A 92 -2.89 9.90 7.70
N SER A 93 -1.77 9.25 8.05
CA SER A 93 -1.11 9.42 9.35
C SER A 93 -0.61 10.84 9.62
N ASP A 94 -0.37 11.63 8.56
CA ASP A 94 -0.04 13.06 8.65
C ASP A 94 -1.18 13.98 8.15
N GLY A 95 -2.42 13.46 8.04
CA GLY A 95 -3.59 14.24 7.67
C GLY A 95 -3.72 14.52 6.16
N PHE A 96 -3.09 13.72 5.31
CA PHE A 96 -3.19 13.84 3.86
C PHE A 96 -4.55 13.38 3.33
N ASP A 97 -5.19 14.22 2.49
CA ASP A 97 -6.39 13.82 1.74
C ASP A 97 -5.97 13.05 0.48
N ILE A 98 -5.93 11.73 0.64
CA ILE A 98 -5.52 10.78 -0.39
C ILE A 98 -6.50 10.68 -1.57
N LYS A 99 -7.70 11.27 -1.48
CA LYS A 99 -8.68 11.25 -2.57
C LYS A 99 -8.19 12.01 -3.79
N GLU A 100 -7.37 13.04 -3.57
CA GLU A 100 -6.73 13.80 -4.65
C GLU A 100 -5.42 13.17 -5.14
N ASN A 101 -4.98 12.06 -4.53
CA ASN A 101 -3.73 11.42 -4.91
C ASN A 101 -3.87 10.72 -6.27
N ILE A 102 -3.13 11.22 -7.26
CA ILE A 102 -3.12 10.69 -8.62
C ILE A 102 -2.69 9.21 -8.65
N GLY A 103 -1.74 8.81 -7.81
CA GLY A 103 -1.32 7.42 -7.68
C GLY A 103 -2.46 6.51 -7.21
N TYR A 104 -3.20 6.94 -6.18
CA TYR A 104 -4.36 6.20 -5.69
C TYR A 104 -5.44 6.05 -6.78
N GLN A 105 -5.76 7.13 -7.49
CA GLN A 105 -6.75 7.10 -8.58
C GLN A 105 -6.32 6.18 -9.74
N LYS A 106 -5.02 6.20 -10.11
CA LYS A 106 -4.45 5.28 -11.10
C LYS A 106 -4.58 3.83 -10.66
N ALA A 107 -4.29 3.53 -9.39
CA ALA A 107 -4.38 2.18 -8.86
C ALA A 107 -5.82 1.64 -8.91
N LEU A 108 -6.81 2.46 -8.54
CA LEU A 108 -8.23 2.10 -8.67
C LEU A 108 -8.61 1.81 -10.12
N MET A 109 -8.18 2.65 -11.06
CA MET A 109 -8.48 2.50 -12.48
C MET A 109 -7.85 1.23 -13.07
N ILE A 110 -6.56 0.99 -12.82
CA ILE A 110 -5.81 -0.14 -13.37
C ILE A 110 -6.31 -1.47 -12.82
N TRP A 111 -6.61 -1.51 -11.52
CA TRP A 111 -7.15 -2.71 -10.88
C TRP A 111 -8.66 -2.87 -11.04
N ASN A 112 -9.31 -1.95 -11.75
CA ASN A 112 -10.75 -1.93 -12.01
C ASN A 112 -11.59 -2.03 -10.72
N LEU A 113 -11.26 -1.18 -9.75
CA LEU A 113 -11.94 -1.07 -8.46
C LEU A 113 -12.84 0.17 -8.45
N SER A 114 -14.08 0.01 -8.02
CA SER A 114 -15.17 0.95 -8.32
C SER A 114 -15.17 2.20 -7.43
N ASN A 115 -14.64 2.13 -6.21
CA ASN A 115 -14.40 3.27 -5.30
C ASN A 115 -13.77 2.85 -3.95
N GLU A 116 -13.46 3.84 -3.11
CA GLU A 116 -12.95 3.70 -1.75
C GLU A 116 -13.86 2.84 -0.84
N GLU A 117 -15.17 2.79 -1.11
CA GLU A 117 -16.07 1.93 -0.36
C GLU A 117 -15.76 0.45 -0.59
N ASP A 118 -15.29 0.03 -1.77
CA ASP A 118 -14.85 -1.36 -1.99
C ASP A 118 -13.58 -1.71 -1.19
N VAL A 119 -12.75 -0.71 -0.90
CA VAL A 119 -11.54 -0.84 -0.07
C VAL A 119 -11.88 -0.94 1.41
N LEU A 120 -12.90 -0.20 1.86
CA LEU A 120 -13.32 -0.13 3.27
C LEU A 120 -14.40 -1.17 3.64
N LYS A 121 -15.29 -1.56 2.72
CA LYS A 121 -16.44 -2.48 2.98
C LYS A 121 -16.05 -3.93 3.16
N ARG A 122 -14.86 -4.38 2.72
CA ARG A 122 -14.42 -5.78 2.86
C ARG A 122 -14.14 -6.22 4.30
N GLU A 123 -14.30 -5.34 5.29
CA GLU A 123 -14.25 -5.73 6.71
C GLU A 123 -15.59 -6.26 7.25
N ASP A 124 -16.73 -5.89 6.66
CA ASP A 124 -18.06 -6.11 7.28
C ASP A 124 -18.81 -7.35 6.76
N SER A 125 -18.25 -8.10 5.80
CA SER A 125 -18.92 -9.29 5.24
C SER A 125 -18.46 -10.63 5.83
N SER A 126 -17.77 -10.62 6.98
CA SER A 126 -17.44 -11.83 7.74
C SER A 126 -18.00 -11.74 9.15
N ASP A 127 -19.32 -11.83 9.28
CA ASP A 127 -20.03 -12.34 10.46
C ASP A 127 -21.52 -12.44 10.09
N SER A 128 -21.88 -13.49 9.35
CA SER A 128 -23.27 -13.92 9.13
C SER A 128 -23.30 -15.40 8.75
N GLU A 129 -22.92 -16.27 9.69
CA GLU A 129 -23.45 -17.64 9.76
C GLU A 129 -23.92 -17.92 11.19
#